data_AF-K9YBX5-F1
#
_entry.id   AF-K9YBX5-F1
#
_cell.length_a   1.000
_cell.length_b   1.000
_cell.length_c   1.000
_cell.angle_alpha   90.00
_cell.angle_beta   90.00
_cell.angle_gamma   90.00
#
_symmetry.space_group_name_H-M   'P 1'
#
loop_
_entity.id
_entity.type
_entity.pdbx_description
1 polymer ?
#
loop_
_entity_poly.entity_id
_entity_poly.type
_entity_poly.pdbx_seq_one_letter_code
_entity_poly.pdbx_strand_id
1 'polypeptide(L)'
;MKRFLTGTVFTIFLATTSTAASAGEVAVNSANRSVNRDIKPFNLVHRAYSGHFSEQGVPGFNALETAYQSGQIEAEDLVQTAVDQGRLSPEMLDDAGYVNAVDFQLQDLRDRDSGGLND
;
A
#
# COMPACT_ATOMS: atom_id res chain seq x y z
N MET A 1 -9.78 -16.80 50.46
CA MET A 1 -8.55 -17.63 50.43
C MET A 1 -8.40 -18.17 49.01
N LYS A 2 -7.44 -17.64 48.25
CA LYS A 2 -7.24 -17.96 46.83
C LYS A 2 -6.07 -18.93 46.69
N ARG A 3 -6.37 -20.12 46.21
CA ARG A 3 -5.45 -21.18 45.79
C ARG A 3 -6.27 -21.88 44.69
N PHE A 4 -5.80 -22.08 43.47
CA PHE A 4 -4.87 -23.15 43.15
C PHE A 4 -4.58 -23.16 41.63
N LEU A 5 -3.39 -23.70 41.32
CA LEU A 5 -3.01 -24.46 40.12
C LEU A 5 -2.75 -23.71 38.81
N THR A 6 -1.51 -23.23 38.73
CA THR A 6 -0.73 -23.04 37.49
C THR A 6 -0.68 -24.37 36.72
N GLY A 7 -1.32 -24.43 35.56
CA GLY A 7 -1.21 -25.54 34.61
C GLY A 7 -0.48 -25.07 33.37
N THR A 8 0.83 -25.29 33.31
CA THR A 8 1.64 -25.04 32.12
C THR A 8 1.33 -26.12 31.08
N VAL A 9 0.50 -25.78 30.09
CA VAL A 9 0.26 -26.67 28.94
C VAL A 9 1.42 -26.49 27.96
N PHE A 10 2.23 -27.54 27.82
CA PHE A 10 3.31 -27.63 26.86
C PHE A 10 2.71 -28.06 25.51
N THR A 11 2.51 -27.14 24.57
CA THR A 11 2.13 -27.50 23.20
C THR A 11 3.39 -27.76 22.39
N ILE A 12 3.52 -29.01 21.96
CA ILE A 12 4.59 -29.51 21.09
C ILE A 12 4.50 -28.79 19.74
N PHE A 13 5.54 -28.02 19.39
CA PHE A 13 5.72 -27.47 18.05
C PHE A 13 6.18 -28.59 17.12
N LEU A 14 5.34 -28.98 16.16
CA LEU A 14 5.70 -29.94 15.14
C LEU A 14 6.43 -29.19 14.01
N ALA A 15 7.75 -29.35 13.96
CA ALA A 15 8.57 -28.76 12.90
C ALA A 15 8.33 -29.51 11.59
N THR A 16 7.57 -28.91 10.67
CA THR A 16 7.52 -29.36 9.28
C THR A 16 8.79 -28.92 8.56
N THR A 17 9.63 -29.88 8.16
CA THR A 17 10.77 -29.64 7.28
C THR A 17 10.26 -29.19 5.91
N SER A 18 10.52 -27.94 5.54
CA SER A 18 10.30 -27.42 4.20
C SER A 18 11.27 -28.10 3.23
N THR A 19 10.75 -28.78 2.21
CA THR A 19 11.54 -29.17 1.04
C THR A 19 11.88 -27.90 0.26
N ALA A 20 13.16 -27.53 0.22
CA ALA A 20 13.64 -26.53 -0.72
C ALA A 20 13.58 -27.11 -2.13
N ALA A 21 12.57 -26.73 -2.90
CA ALA A 21 12.56 -26.94 -4.34
C ALA A 21 13.47 -25.87 -4.97
N SER A 22 14.74 -26.22 -5.18
CA SER A 22 15.63 -25.46 -6.07
C SER A 22 15.50 -26.04 -7.48
N ALA A 23 14.67 -25.41 -8.31
CA ALA A 23 14.69 -25.65 -9.75
C ALA A 23 14.10 -24.45 -10.50
N GLY A 24 14.99 -23.73 -11.19
CA GLY A 24 14.65 -22.71 -12.17
C GLY A 24 14.93 -21.29 -11.69
N GLU A 25 16.19 -20.86 -11.80
CA GLU A 25 16.44 -19.49 -12.23
C GLU A 25 15.82 -19.39 -13.62
N VAL A 26 14.52 -19.07 -13.67
CA VAL A 26 14.04 -18.27 -14.78
C VAL A 26 14.73 -16.94 -14.59
N ALA A 27 15.89 -16.79 -15.24
CA ALA A 27 16.30 -15.50 -15.76
C ALA A 27 15.16 -15.07 -16.68
N VAL A 28 14.09 -14.52 -16.08
CA VAL A 28 13.15 -13.69 -16.79
C VAL A 28 14.03 -12.58 -17.27
N ASN A 29 14.37 -12.66 -18.55
CA ASN A 29 14.95 -11.56 -19.27
C ASN A 29 13.93 -10.43 -19.14
N SER A 30 14.05 -9.63 -18.08
CA SER A 30 13.26 -8.42 -17.83
C SER A 30 13.62 -7.32 -18.83
N ALA A 31 14.22 -7.68 -19.97
CA ALA A 31 14.13 -6.89 -21.17
C ALA A 31 12.65 -6.82 -21.58
N ASN A 32 12.03 -5.69 -21.21
CA ASN A 32 10.86 -5.13 -21.87
C ASN A 32 9.48 -5.64 -21.43
N ARG A 33 9.23 -5.78 -20.11
CA ARG A 33 7.90 -5.34 -19.65
C ARG A 33 7.97 -3.83 -19.60
N SER A 34 7.63 -3.19 -20.72
CA SER A 34 7.44 -1.76 -20.81
C SER A 34 6.30 -1.39 -19.86
N VAL A 35 6.57 -1.28 -18.56
CA VAL A 35 5.69 -0.65 -17.56
C VAL A 35 5.84 0.85 -17.74
N ASN A 36 5.72 1.32 -18.98
CA ASN A 36 5.59 2.73 -19.30
C ASN A 36 4.08 3.06 -19.26
N ARG A 37 3.50 2.82 -18.09
CA ARG A 37 2.18 3.33 -17.74
C ARG A 37 2.41 4.41 -16.72
N ASP A 38 2.78 5.59 -17.22
CA ASP A 38 2.87 6.80 -16.40
C ASP A 38 1.45 7.21 -15.98
N ILE A 39 0.90 6.52 -14.99
CA ILE A 39 -0.32 6.97 -14.34
C ILE A 39 0.00 8.33 -13.75
N LYS A 40 -0.68 9.38 -14.21
CA LYS A 40 -0.50 10.72 -13.63
C LYS A 40 -0.86 10.71 -12.15
N PRO A 41 -0.18 11.51 -11.29
CA PRO A 41 -0.46 11.57 -9.85
C PRO A 41 -1.95 11.76 -9.53
N PHE A 42 -2.64 12.66 -10.23
CA PHE A 42 -4.09 12.83 -10.13
C PHE A 42 -4.88 11.53 -10.32
N ASN A 43 -4.54 10.77 -11.36
CA ASN A 43 -5.22 9.51 -11.66
C ASN A 43 -4.91 8.43 -10.63
N LEU A 44 -3.72 8.44 -10.02
CA LEU A 44 -3.36 7.51 -8.95
C LEU A 44 -4.23 7.76 -7.71
N VAL A 45 -4.30 9.01 -7.26
CA VAL A 45 -5.11 9.41 -6.09
C VAL A 45 -6.60 9.19 -6.34
N HIS A 46 -7.11 9.55 -7.52
CA HIS A 46 -8.52 9.30 -7.86
C HIS A 46 -8.88 7.81 -7.81
N ARG A 47 -7.97 6.93 -8.25
CA ARG A 47 -8.18 5.48 -8.16
C ARG A 47 -8.15 4.98 -6.72
N ALA A 48 -7.22 5.49 -5.91
CA ALA A 48 -7.20 5.22 -4.48
C ALA A 48 -8.51 5.62 -3.81
N TYR A 49 -8.96 6.85 -4.07
CA TYR A 49 -10.23 7.37 -3.56
C TYR A 49 -11.42 6.53 -4.00
N SER A 50 -11.44 6.03 -5.24
CA SER A 50 -12.50 5.12 -5.71
C SER A 50 -12.50 3.72 -5.07
N GLY A 51 -11.53 3.41 -4.20
CA GLY A 51 -11.39 2.11 -3.55
C GLY A 51 -10.65 1.05 -4.38
N HIS A 52 -9.96 1.44 -5.45
CA HIS A 52 -9.26 0.50 -6.34
C HIS A 52 -8.11 -0.26 -5.63
N PHE A 53 -7.62 0.26 -4.51
CA PHE A 53 -6.49 -0.30 -3.77
C PHE A 53 -6.90 -0.91 -2.41
N SER A 54 -8.20 -1.13 -2.18
CA SER A 54 -8.70 -1.63 -0.89
C SER A 54 -8.22 -3.04 -0.55
N GLU A 55 -8.00 -3.90 -1.55
CA GLU A 55 -7.39 -5.22 -1.35
C GLU A 55 -5.92 -5.15 -0.93
N GLN A 56 -5.25 -4.00 -1.17
CA GLN A 56 -3.88 -3.72 -0.75
C GLN A 56 -3.82 -2.96 0.57
N GLY A 57 -4.96 -2.77 1.25
CA GLY A 57 -5.03 -2.07 2.53
C GLY A 57 -5.13 -0.54 2.44
N VAL A 58 -5.23 0.03 1.23
CA VAL A 58 -5.50 1.46 1.05
C VAL A 58 -7.01 1.70 1.10
N PRO A 59 -7.53 2.36 2.14
CA PRO A 59 -8.95 2.68 2.22
C PRO A 59 -9.36 3.62 1.08
N GLY A 60 -10.62 3.54 0.64
CA GLY A 60 -11.21 4.46 -0.33
C GLY A 60 -12.10 5.51 0.34
N PHE A 61 -12.65 6.42 -0.48
CA PHE A 61 -13.59 7.47 -0.08
C PHE A 61 -13.05 8.29 1.11
N ASN A 62 -13.92 8.76 2.01
CA ASN A 62 -13.54 9.57 3.17
C ASN A 62 -12.55 8.84 4.12
N ALA A 63 -12.49 7.51 4.07
CA ALA A 63 -11.51 6.75 4.84
C ALA A 63 -10.09 6.91 4.30
N LEU A 64 -9.90 7.16 3.00
CA LEU A 64 -8.60 7.56 2.45
C LEU A 64 -8.13 8.88 3.03
N GLU A 65 -9.01 9.89 3.07
CA GLU A 65 -8.70 11.22 3.57
C GLU A 65 -8.34 11.18 5.05
N THR A 66 -9.10 10.42 5.84
CA THR A 66 -8.83 10.21 7.27
C THR A 66 -7.49 9.50 7.49
N ALA A 67 -7.19 8.49 6.67
CA ALA A 67 -5.92 7.77 6.75
C ALA A 67 -4.72 8.63 6.34
N TYR A 68 -4.88 9.50 5.35
CA TYR A 68 -3.85 10.48 4.97
C TYR A 68 -3.65 11.51 6.08
N GLN A 69 -4.74 12.09 6.61
CA GLN A 69 -4.67 13.07 7.69
C GLN A 69 -4.01 12.53 8.97
N SER A 70 -4.19 11.24 9.26
CA SER A 70 -3.58 10.59 10.42
C SER A 70 -2.15 10.09 10.19
N GLY A 71 -1.63 10.16 8.95
CA GLY A 71 -0.34 9.58 8.57
C GLY A 71 -0.36 8.04 8.50
N GLN A 72 -1.54 7.42 8.42
CA GLN A 72 -1.67 5.98 8.19
C GLN A 72 -1.36 5.60 6.73
N ILE A 73 -1.62 6.52 5.79
CA ILE A 73 -1.27 6.38 4.38
C ILE A 73 -0.54 7.65 3.95
N GLU A 74 0.72 7.51 3.55
CA GLU A 74 1.52 8.58 2.97
C GLU A 74 1.52 8.48 1.43
N ALA A 75 2.07 9.48 0.75
CA ALA A 75 2.15 9.48 -0.71
C ALA A 75 3.00 8.31 -1.22
N GLU A 76 4.10 8.04 -0.51
CA GLU A 76 5.04 6.93 -0.73
C GLU A 76 4.34 5.58 -0.68
N ASP A 77 3.45 5.36 0.31
CA ASP A 77 2.68 4.12 0.44
C ASP A 77 1.79 3.88 -0.79
N LEU A 78 1.19 4.96 -1.30
CA LEU A 78 0.32 4.88 -2.46
C LEU A 78 1.10 4.63 -3.76
N VAL A 79 2.28 5.24 -3.91
CA VAL A 79 3.19 4.97 -5.05
C VAL A 79 3.68 3.53 -4.99
N GLN A 80 4.12 3.06 -3.83
CA GLN A 80 4.55 1.68 -3.59
C GLN A 80 3.44 0.69 -3.94
N THR A 81 2.21 0.92 -3.48
CA THR A 81 1.05 0.09 -3.79
C THR A 81 0.83 -0.01 -5.31
N ALA A 82 0.98 1.07 -6.05
CA ALA A 82 0.81 1.06 -7.51
C ALA A 82 1.99 0.39 -8.25
N VAL A 83 3.21 0.48 -7.73
CA VAL A 83 4.38 -0.26 -8.24
C VAL A 83 4.18 -1.76 -8.04
N ASP A 84 3.78 -2.19 -6.84
CA ASP A 84 3.55 -3.59 -6.50
C ASP A 84 2.43 -4.22 -7.36
N GLN A 85 1.45 -3.40 -7.77
CA GLN A 85 0.38 -3.80 -8.70
C GLN A 85 0.81 -3.78 -10.19
N GLY A 86 2.07 -3.46 -10.50
CA GLY A 86 2.57 -3.34 -11.87
C GLY A 86 1.90 -2.23 -12.67
N ARG A 87 1.42 -1.19 -11.97
CA ARG A 87 0.71 -0.05 -12.55
C ARG A 87 1.62 1.16 -12.77
N LEU A 88 2.68 1.27 -11.99
CA LEU A 88 3.76 2.25 -12.13
C LEU A 88 5.11 1.54 -12.32
N SER A 89 6.04 2.23 -12.98
CA SER A 89 7.45 1.81 -13.00
C SER A 89 8.03 1.92 -11.58
N PRO A 90 8.87 0.97 -11.14
CA PRO A 90 9.57 1.08 -9.85
C PRO A 90 10.38 2.37 -9.69
N GLU A 91 10.85 2.96 -10.80
CA GLU A 91 11.57 4.23 -10.85
C GLU A 91 10.77 5.40 -10.24
N MET A 92 9.44 5.31 -10.20
CA MET A 92 8.57 6.35 -9.62
C MET A 92 8.67 6.46 -8.11
N LEU A 93 9.21 5.45 -7.42
CA LEU A 93 9.49 5.52 -5.98
C LEU A 93 10.63 6.50 -5.67
N ASP A 94 11.59 6.60 -6.57
CA ASP A 94 12.76 7.49 -6.44
C ASP A 94 12.54 8.85 -7.12
N ASP A 95 11.45 9.02 -7.86
CA ASP A 95 11.07 10.30 -8.47
C ASP A 95 10.37 11.20 -7.43
N ALA A 96 11.17 12.02 -6.75
CA ALA A 96 10.66 12.98 -5.79
C ALA A 96 9.61 13.95 -6.39
N GLY A 97 9.69 14.28 -7.68
CA GLY A 97 8.70 15.13 -8.34
C GLY A 97 7.35 14.43 -8.46
N TYR A 98 7.36 13.14 -8.77
CA TYR A 98 6.15 12.31 -8.81
C TYR A 98 5.52 12.14 -7.42
N VAL A 99 6.32 11.76 -6.41
CA VAL A 99 5.84 11.55 -5.04
C VAL A 99 5.24 12.83 -4.46
N ASN A 100 5.92 13.98 -4.61
CA ASN A 100 5.38 15.27 -4.16
C ASN A 100 4.09 15.66 -4.89
N ALA A 101 3.94 15.30 -6.16
CA ALA A 101 2.69 15.55 -6.89
C ALA A 101 1.55 14.64 -6.44
N VAL A 102 1.84 13.43 -5.95
CA VAL A 102 0.84 12.55 -5.30
C VAL A 102 0.42 13.13 -3.96
N ASP A 103 1.37 13.59 -3.15
CA ASP A 103 1.09 14.24 -1.86
C ASP A 103 0.21 15.49 -2.04
N PHE A 104 0.58 16.38 -2.96
CA PHE A 104 -0.21 17.56 -3.29
C PHE A 104 -1.67 17.21 -3.66
N GLN A 105 -1.87 16.11 -4.38
CA GLN A 105 -3.20 15.68 -4.76
C GLN A 105 -4.02 15.08 -3.61
N LEU A 106 -3.36 14.36 -2.69
CA LEU A 106 -3.99 13.87 -1.45
C LEU A 106 -4.39 15.04 -0.55
N GLN A 107 -3.54 16.06 -0.48
CA GLN A 107 -3.83 17.30 0.25
C GLN A 107 -5.02 18.07 -0.33
N ASP A 108 -5.04 18.29 -1.65
CA ASP A 108 -6.17 18.93 -2.36
C ASP A 108 -7.49 18.14 -2.18
N LEU A 109 -7.43 16.80 -2.16
CA LEU A 109 -8.60 15.96 -1.89
C LEU A 109 -9.17 16.24 -0.50
N ARG A 110 -8.33 16.23 0.55
CA ARG A 110 -8.72 16.50 1.95
C ARG A 110 -9.28 17.91 2.13
N ASP A 111 -8.66 18.91 1.51
CA ASP A 111 -9.03 20.31 1.71
C ASP A 111 -10.40 20.64 1.09
N ARG A 112 -10.79 19.93 0.02
CA ARG A 112 -12.12 20.06 -0.60
C ARG A 112 -13.25 19.58 0.30
N ASP A 113 -13.06 18.48 1.04
CA ASP A 113 -14.07 17.98 1.98
C ASP A 113 -14.19 18.90 3.20
N SER A 114 -13.05 19.39 3.70
CA SER A 114 -12.98 20.30 4.86
C SER A 114 -13.65 21.66 4.62
N GLY A 115 -13.76 22.10 3.36
CA GLY A 115 -14.40 23.35 2.96
C GLY A 115 -15.94 23.32 3.00
N GLY A 116 -16.58 22.16 3.15
CA GLY A 116 -18.04 21.99 3.10
C GLY A 116 -18.80 22.27 4.41
N LEU A 117 -18.13 22.73 5.46
CA LEU A 117 -18.74 22.98 6.79
C LEU A 117 -19.03 24.47 7.08
N ASN A 118 -18.93 25.35 6.08
CA ASN A 118 -19.19 26.78 6.23
C ASN A 118 -20.19 27.32 5.18
N ASP A 119 -21.40 26.75 5.13
CA ASP A 119 -22.58 27.39 4.50
C ASP A 119 -23.86 27.03 5.27
#